data_AF-A0A1V4QFG7-F1
#
_entry.id   AF-A0A1V4QFG7-F1
#
_cell.length_a   1.000
_cell.length_b   1.000
_cell.length_c   1.000
_cell.angle_alpha   90.00
_cell.angle_beta   90.00
_cell.angle_gamma   90.00
#
_symmetry.space_group_name_H-M   'P 1'
#
loop_
_entity.id
_entity.type
_entity.pdbx_description
1 polymer ?
#
loop_
_entity_poly.entity_id
_entity_poly.type
_entity_poly.pdbx_seq_one_letter_code
_entity_poly.pdbx_strand_id
1 'polypeptide(L)'
;KPGLELSAAVKPNILDARTTFHQDWVRWLNQGLVDYVCLMSYTPYLNKVLKRTISRVKEPQRVIIGLAGYCLSPRQIREQVQLVNNSPFSGISFFSYESIKKNPVYLQALLP
;
A
#
# COMPACT_ATOMS: atom_id res chain seq x y z
N LYS A 1 17.58 -13.69 -11.74
CA LYS A 1 16.80 -14.69 -12.51
C LYS A 1 15.84 -13.90 -13.39
N PRO A 2 15.91 -13.99 -14.73
CA PRO A 2 14.94 -13.35 -15.61
C PRO A 2 13.51 -13.78 -15.22
N GLY A 3 12.54 -12.85 -15.27
CA GLY A 3 11.14 -13.10 -14.93
C GLY A 3 10.78 -13.09 -13.44
N LEU A 4 11.72 -12.81 -12.53
CA LEU A 4 11.37 -12.48 -11.15
C LEU A 4 10.88 -11.05 -11.06
N GLU A 5 9.73 -10.86 -10.42
CA GLU A 5 9.23 -9.53 -10.09
C GLU A 5 10.07 -8.90 -8.97
N LEU A 6 10.47 -7.65 -9.17
CA LEU A 6 11.16 -6.80 -8.22
C LEU A 6 10.18 -5.77 -7.66
N SER A 7 10.12 -5.66 -6.34
CA SER A 7 9.29 -4.68 -5.66
C SER A 7 10.03 -3.95 -4.55
N ALA A 8 9.46 -2.84 -4.09
CA ALA A 8 9.98 -2.05 -2.98
C ALA A 8 8.86 -1.61 -2.03
N ALA A 9 9.10 -1.70 -0.72
CA ALA A 9 8.26 -1.08 0.29
C ALA A 9 8.64 0.41 0.42
N VAL A 10 7.68 1.32 0.26
CA VAL A 10 7.96 2.76 0.10
C VAL A 10 7.07 3.64 0.96
N LYS A 11 7.55 4.84 1.28
CA LYS A 11 6.80 5.82 2.07
C LYS A 11 5.57 6.33 1.29
N PRO A 12 4.41 6.46 1.95
CA PRO A 12 3.14 6.77 1.28
C PRO A 12 3.02 8.22 0.81
N ASN A 13 3.74 9.16 1.43
CA ASN A 13 3.78 10.55 0.99
C ASN A 13 4.86 10.70 -0.08
N ILE A 14 4.47 10.89 -1.35
CA ILE A 14 5.37 10.97 -2.50
C ILE A 14 6.45 12.06 -2.34
N LEU A 15 6.09 13.24 -1.84
CA LEU A 15 7.05 14.33 -1.70
C LEU A 15 8.09 13.98 -0.65
N ASP A 16 7.62 13.55 0.51
CA ASP A 16 8.47 13.22 1.66
C ASP A 16 9.34 11.98 1.36
N ALA A 17 8.76 10.99 0.66
CA ALA A 17 9.48 9.84 0.14
C ALA A 17 10.68 10.29 -0.69
N ARG A 18 10.49 11.24 -1.62
CA ARG A 18 11.56 11.75 -2.48
C ARG A 18 12.58 12.60 -1.74
N THR A 19 12.14 13.58 -0.96
CA THR A 19 13.03 14.61 -0.39
C THR A 19 13.70 14.21 0.90
N THR A 20 13.01 13.42 1.73
CA THR A 20 13.43 13.07 3.09
C THR A 20 13.99 11.66 3.15
N PHE A 21 13.39 10.72 2.42
CA PHE A 21 13.77 9.30 2.45
C PHE A 21 14.53 8.84 1.19
N HIS A 22 14.73 9.74 0.21
CA HIS A 22 15.39 9.45 -1.05
C HIS A 22 14.77 8.29 -1.86
N GLN A 23 13.46 8.11 -1.72
CA GLN A 23 12.64 7.12 -2.41
C GLN A 23 11.80 7.79 -3.51
N ASP A 24 12.40 8.07 -4.67
CA ASP A 24 11.65 8.56 -5.85
C ASP A 24 10.92 7.43 -6.57
N TRP A 25 10.03 6.76 -5.84
CA TRP A 25 9.40 5.52 -6.28
C TRP A 25 8.41 5.70 -7.43
N VAL A 26 7.86 6.91 -7.59
CA VAL A 26 7.04 7.25 -8.77
C VAL A 26 7.92 7.22 -10.03
N ARG A 27 9.14 7.74 -9.96
CA ARG A 27 10.12 7.63 -11.05
C ARG A 27 10.54 6.18 -11.27
N TRP A 28 10.76 5.40 -10.21
CA TRP A 28 11.12 3.98 -10.34
C TRP A 28 10.08 3.19 -11.11
N LEU A 29 8.79 3.38 -10.80
CA LEU A 29 7.68 2.77 -11.55
C LEU A 29 7.69 3.22 -13.01
N ASN A 30 7.75 4.53 -13.26
CA ASN A 30 7.70 5.09 -14.61
C ASN A 30 8.88 4.67 -15.50
N GLN A 31 10.03 4.37 -14.90
CA GLN A 31 11.25 3.94 -15.61
C GLN A 31 11.40 2.41 -15.66
N GLY A 32 10.46 1.66 -15.09
CA GLY A 32 10.54 0.20 -15.05
C GLY A 32 11.69 -0.34 -14.17
N LEU A 33 12.13 0.43 -13.17
CA LEU A 33 13.20 0.00 -12.25
C LEU A 33 12.71 -1.00 -11.20
N VAL A 34 11.40 -1.03 -10.95
CA VAL A 34 10.69 -2.00 -10.12
C VAL A 34 9.40 -2.37 -10.83
N ASP A 35 8.92 -3.60 -10.69
CA ASP A 35 7.67 -4.06 -11.30
C ASP A 35 6.46 -3.46 -10.58
N TYR A 36 6.50 -3.40 -9.25
CA TYR A 36 5.48 -2.75 -8.43
C TYR A 36 6.06 -2.21 -7.12
N VAL A 37 5.27 -1.41 -6.40
CA VAL A 37 5.63 -0.90 -5.06
C VAL A 37 4.56 -1.23 -4.02
N CYS A 38 4.99 -1.36 -2.77
CA CYS A 38 4.12 -1.57 -1.61
C CYS A 38 4.13 -0.31 -0.73
N LEU A 39 3.05 0.48 -0.72
CA LEU A 39 2.97 1.69 0.09
C LEU A 39 2.82 1.35 1.58
N MET A 40 3.68 1.88 2.44
CA MET A 40 3.55 1.75 3.89
C MET A 40 2.48 2.73 4.45
N SER A 41 1.22 2.55 4.05
CA SER A 41 0.09 3.44 4.36
C SER A 41 -0.46 3.23 5.78
N TYR A 42 0.42 3.30 6.78
CA TYR A 42 0.10 3.01 8.18
C TYR A 42 -0.55 4.21 8.87
N THR A 43 -1.77 4.52 8.46
CA THR A 43 -2.52 5.70 8.92
C THR A 43 -4.01 5.42 8.98
N PRO A 44 -4.76 6.03 9.92
CA PRO A 44 -6.22 5.98 9.89
C PRO A 44 -6.83 6.76 8.70
N TYR A 45 -6.08 7.68 8.09
CA TYR A 45 -6.57 8.56 7.01
C TYR A 45 -6.22 8.05 5.60
N LEU A 46 -6.47 6.76 5.34
CA LEU A 46 -6.06 6.09 4.10
C LEU A 46 -6.60 6.76 2.83
N ASN A 47 -7.84 7.24 2.86
CA ASN A 47 -8.49 7.92 1.74
C ASN A 47 -7.66 9.10 1.17
N LYS A 48 -6.96 9.86 2.02
CA LYS A 48 -6.10 10.97 1.60
C LYS A 48 -4.85 10.47 0.88
N VAL A 49 -4.29 9.34 1.35
CA VAL A 49 -3.15 8.69 0.70
C VAL A 49 -3.55 8.19 -0.69
N LEU A 50 -4.65 7.44 -0.78
CA LEU A 50 -5.13 6.88 -2.06
C LEU A 50 -5.35 7.98 -3.11
N LYS A 51 -6.08 9.04 -2.76
CA LYS A 51 -6.36 10.17 -3.69
C LYS A 51 -5.09 10.85 -4.18
N ARG A 52 -4.10 11.06 -3.29
CA ARG A 52 -2.82 11.69 -3.65
C ARG A 52 -1.95 10.78 -4.53
N THR A 53 -1.99 9.47 -4.29
CA THR A 53 -1.28 8.50 -5.12
C THR A 53 -1.88 8.43 -6.52
N ILE A 54 -3.21 8.31 -6.64
CA ILE A 54 -3.91 8.25 -7.93
C ILE A 54 -3.60 9.47 -8.80
N SER A 55 -3.51 10.67 -8.21
CA SER A 55 -3.23 11.89 -8.99
C SER A 55 -1.78 12.05 -9.46
N ARG A 56 -0.87 11.14 -9.06
CA ARG A 56 0.57 11.24 -9.31
C ARG A 56 1.16 10.04 -10.03
N VAL A 57 0.49 8.90 -10.00
CA VAL A 57 0.97 7.63 -10.56
C VAL A 57 0.21 7.33 -11.85
N LYS A 58 0.94 7.07 -12.94
CA LYS A 58 0.35 6.76 -14.25
C LYS A 58 -0.33 5.39 -14.28
N GLU A 59 0.23 4.44 -13.53
CA GLU A 59 -0.21 3.05 -13.47
C GLU A 59 -0.53 2.64 -12.02
N PRO A 60 -1.67 3.06 -11.45
CA PRO A 60 -2.04 2.72 -10.08
C PRO A 60 -2.09 1.21 -9.81
N GLN A 61 -2.37 0.40 -10.82
CA GLN A 61 -2.34 -1.07 -10.72
C GLN A 61 -0.95 -1.63 -10.38
N ARG A 62 0.13 -0.84 -10.47
CA ARG A 62 1.48 -1.26 -10.03
C ARG A 62 1.77 -0.84 -8.58
N VAL A 63 0.73 -0.52 -7.82
CA VAL A 63 0.82 -0.11 -6.42
C VAL A 63 -0.05 -1.04 -5.56
N ILE A 64 0.58 -1.64 -4.55
CA ILE A 64 -0.05 -2.40 -3.48
C ILE A 64 -0.15 -1.51 -2.24
N ILE A 65 -1.30 -1.54 -1.56
CA ILE A 65 -1.55 -0.73 -0.37
C ILE A 65 -1.21 -1.51 0.90
N GLY A 66 -0.19 -1.08 1.61
CA GLY A 66 0.21 -1.65 2.90
C GLY A 66 -0.62 -1.10 4.05
N LEU A 67 -1.27 -1.97 4.82
CA LEU A 67 -2.07 -1.62 6.01
C LEU A 67 -1.39 -2.15 7.28
N ALA A 68 -1.33 -1.33 8.33
CA ALA A 68 -0.78 -1.72 9.63
C ALA A 68 -1.88 -2.19 10.59
N GLY A 69 -1.95 -3.50 10.84
CA GLY A 69 -2.95 -4.08 11.76
C GLY A 69 -2.86 -3.52 13.18
N TYR A 70 -1.65 -3.27 13.68
CA TYR A 70 -1.42 -2.79 15.04
C TYR A 70 -1.85 -1.32 15.26
N CYS A 71 -2.10 -0.56 14.21
CA CYS A 71 -2.55 0.84 14.28
C CYS A 71 -4.07 0.98 14.19
N LEU A 72 -4.81 -0.10 13.94
CA LEU A 72 -6.20 -0.02 13.47
C LEU A 72 -7.10 -1.01 14.21
N SER A 73 -8.31 -0.54 14.56
CA SER A 73 -9.38 -1.41 15.03
C SER A 73 -9.89 -2.34 13.91
N PRO A 74 -10.51 -3.49 14.24
CA PRO A 74 -11.12 -4.36 13.23
C PRO A 74 -12.12 -3.65 12.31
N ARG A 75 -12.86 -2.67 12.82
CA ARG A 75 -13.77 -1.84 12.01
C ARG A 75 -13.00 -1.00 10.99
N GLN A 76 -11.97 -0.30 11.43
CA GLN A 76 -11.14 0.52 10.53
C GLN A 76 -10.45 -0.32 9.47
N ILE A 77 -10.00 -1.53 9.80
CA ILE A 77 -9.43 -2.46 8.82
C ILE A 77 -10.45 -2.79 7.73
N ARG A 78 -11.70 -3.14 8.09
CA ARG A 78 -12.76 -3.41 7.09
C ARG A 78 -13.03 -2.20 6.21
N GLU A 79 -13.17 -1.02 6.81
CA GLU A 79 -13.39 0.23 6.06
C GLU A 79 -12.23 0.51 5.10
N GLN A 80 -10.98 0.30 5.54
CA GLN A 80 -9.80 0.51 4.70
C GLN A 80 -9.67 -0.54 3.59
N VAL A 81 -9.99 -1.81 3.85
CA VAL A 81 -10.02 -2.85 2.82
C VAL A 81 -11.04 -2.50 1.74
N GLN A 82 -12.25 -2.10 2.13
CA GLN A 82 -13.28 -1.66 1.17
C GLN A 82 -12.82 -0.44 0.36
N LEU A 83 -12.14 0.53 0.97
CA LEU A 83 -11.58 1.67 0.25
C LEU A 83 -10.55 1.26 -0.80
N VAL A 84 -9.69 0.29 -0.51
CA VAL A 84 -8.70 -0.20 -1.47
C VAL A 84 -9.36 -1.04 -2.57
N ASN A 85 -10.31 -1.92 -2.22
CA ASN A 85 -11.04 -2.73 -3.20
C ASN A 85 -11.86 -1.88 -4.18
N ASN A 86 -12.33 -0.71 -3.75
CA ASN A 86 -13.05 0.26 -4.60
C ASN A 86 -12.12 1.26 -5.32
N SER A 87 -10.83 0.96 -5.44
CA SER A 87 -9.81 1.83 -6.02
C SER A 87 -9.03 1.08 -7.12
N PRO A 88 -8.27 1.77 -7.99
CA PRO A 88 -7.55 1.12 -9.09
C PRO A 88 -6.24 0.42 -8.66
N PHE A 89 -6.00 0.24 -7.35
CA PHE A 89 -4.81 -0.43 -6.82
C PHE A 89 -4.95 -1.95 -6.90
N SER A 90 -3.85 -2.67 -7.11
CA SER A 90 -3.90 -4.13 -7.35
C SER A 90 -4.10 -4.99 -6.11
N GLY A 91 -4.05 -4.40 -4.91
CA GLY A 91 -4.36 -5.14 -3.70
C GLY A 91 -3.80 -4.55 -2.43
N ILE A 92 -3.79 -5.40 -1.41
CA ILE A 92 -3.46 -5.06 -0.02
C ILE A 92 -2.32 -5.93 0.46
N SER A 93 -1.40 -5.33 1.21
CA SER A 93 -0.38 -6.04 1.98
C SER A 93 -0.56 -5.72 3.46
N PHE A 94 -0.80 -6.73 4.31
CA PHE A 94 -0.88 -6.49 5.75
C PHE A 94 0.48 -6.54 6.42
N PHE A 95 0.73 -5.57 7.28
CA PHE A 95 1.87 -5.56 8.17
C PHE A 95 1.42 -5.47 9.65
N SER A 96 1.97 -6.25 10.57
CA SER A 96 2.89 -7.39 10.40
C SER A 96 2.14 -8.73 10.52
N TYR A 97 2.80 -9.82 10.13
CA TYR A 97 2.30 -11.18 10.34
C TYR A 97 1.87 -11.44 11.80
N GLU A 98 2.66 -10.98 12.77
CA GLU A 98 2.34 -11.13 14.20
C GLU A 98 1.04 -10.40 14.60
N SER A 99 0.78 -9.23 14.01
CA SER A 99 -0.46 -8.50 14.24
C SER A 99 -1.68 -9.27 13.74
N ILE A 100 -1.54 -9.93 12.59
CA ILE A 100 -2.58 -10.76 11.97
C ILE A 100 -2.81 -12.02 12.82
N LYS A 101 -1.74 -12.69 13.24
CA LYS A 101 -1.80 -13.90 14.07
C LYS A 101 -2.57 -13.67 15.37
N LYS A 102 -2.40 -12.51 16.00
CA LYS A 102 -3.13 -12.11 17.22
C LYS A 102 -4.59 -11.72 16.95
N ASN A 103 -4.90 -11.27 15.74
CA ASN A 103 -6.23 -10.77 15.37
C ASN A 103 -6.67 -11.36 14.01
N PRO A 104 -7.13 -12.63 13.97
CA PRO A 104 -7.52 -13.30 12.74
C PRO A 104 -8.64 -12.59 11.96
N VAL A 105 -9.41 -11.73 12.62
CA VAL A 105 -10.43 -10.86 12.00
C VAL A 105 -9.87 -9.98 10.88
N TYR A 106 -8.57 -9.69 10.89
CA TYR A 106 -7.93 -8.94 9.79
C TYR A 106 -7.88 -9.76 8.49
N LEU A 107 -7.74 -11.09 8.56
CA LEU A 107 -7.85 -11.96 7.38
C LEU A 107 -9.29 -12.04 6.89
N GLN A 108 -10.25 -12.13 7.80
CA GLN A 108 -11.68 -12.13 7.46
C GLN A 108 -12.09 -10.87 6.70
N ALA A 109 -11.46 -9.73 7.00
CA ALA A 109 -11.73 -8.47 6.30
C ALA A 109 -11.33 -8.49 4.81
N LEU A 110 -10.48 -9.44 4.37
CA LEU A 110 -10.12 -9.61 2.96
C LEU A 110 -11.13 -10.46 2.18
N LEU A 111 -11.99 -11.20 2.88
CA LEU A 111 -12.99 -12.03 2.26
C LEU A 111 -14.14 -11.13 1.73
N PRO A 112 -14.70 -11.46 0.56
CA PRO A 112 -15.82 -10.71 -0.03
C PRO A 112 -17.09 -10.76 0.83
#